data_AF-M1BMT0-F1
#
_entry.id   AF-M1BMT0-F1
#
_cell.length_a   1.000
_cell.length_b   1.000
_cell.length_c   1.000
_cell.angle_alpha   90.00
_cell.angle_beta   90.00
_cell.angle_gamma   90.00
#
_symmetry.space_group_name_H-M   'P 1'
#
loop_
_entity.id
_entity.type
_entity.pdbx_description
1 polymer ?
#
loop_
_entity_poly.entity_id
_entity_poly.type
_entity_poly.pdbx_seq_one_letter_code
_entity_poly.pdbx_strand_id
1 'polypeptide(L)'
;MYEPYWRKMGHKCDIPFSGDDSLSYFANGKSLCWFLESKLEEQIKRMHNVVGNAIVDDHYIVVGTGSSQLVQAALYVLSPSDQLEPISVVSATPFYSAYPNVTDFVRSRLHKWARDAKTFEKYGPYIELITSPNNPNEIIREPVVNGDQGKLIFDLAYYWPQYTAITLPANHDVMLFTISKCTGHAGSRIGWALVKDKEVARKLTKFMEIRTIGVSKETQLRAAKILEVVSNSCLDFTLENFFKYSQSLMIDRWQRLRQVVMDNDLFVIQNYPPQYCLCAKDLCESHLGGEEEDCEKLLKEHKIQTRSGRRFGSDSRNARIKDSQVSEVSRYYRKLSVDFVKAGLFKKKVHGVMYLFCFIRFLLFLTFYAIIFSGNYLIHMLFGALSGLTWMQISYLVRDSGHYLIMKNKGFNEMIQIMSMKRLFRIHITWWKCTHNAHYVACNSLDYDPDLQNLPVLIVSSSLFKSLNSTFYGRQLMFDPLEKFFVSYQHFTCYPIFCVSRVNLFVQPLLLLFSRRKVPDRLLNILGNEEQKEVNE
;
A
#
# COMPACT_ATOMS: atom_id res chain seq x y z
N MET A 1 5.41 -11.92 -19.93
CA MET A 1 6.66 -12.65 -20.23
C MET A 1 6.46 -14.13 -19.90
N TYR A 2 6.39 -14.53 -18.62
CA TYR A 2 6.34 -15.95 -18.24
C TYR A 2 4.94 -16.60 -18.24
N GLU A 3 3.90 -15.87 -18.62
CA GLU A 3 2.51 -16.38 -18.63
C GLU A 3 2.33 -17.64 -19.51
N PRO A 4 2.92 -17.76 -20.71
CA PRO A 4 2.80 -18.98 -21.51
C PRO A 4 3.38 -20.23 -20.81
N TYR A 5 4.51 -20.09 -20.11
CA TYR A 5 5.07 -21.17 -19.29
C TYR A 5 4.08 -21.63 -18.22
N TRP A 6 3.53 -20.67 -17.46
CA TRP A 6 2.58 -20.98 -16.39
C TRP A 6 1.29 -21.62 -16.92
N ARG A 7 0.80 -21.21 -18.09
CA ARG A 7 -0.35 -21.86 -18.75
C ARG A 7 -0.04 -23.31 -19.13
N LYS A 8 1.17 -23.60 -19.61
CA LYS A 8 1.61 -24.97 -19.95
C LYS A 8 1.71 -25.88 -18.73
N MET A 9 2.07 -25.32 -17.55
CA MET A 9 2.12 -26.09 -16.31
C MET A 9 0.75 -26.53 -15.81
N GLY A 10 -0.34 -25.90 -16.29
CA GLY A 10 -1.72 -26.29 -16.01
C GLY A 10 -2.01 -26.47 -14.51
N HIS A 11 -2.69 -27.55 -14.18
CA HIS A 11 -3.12 -27.87 -12.81
C HIS A 11 -1.97 -28.16 -11.83
N LYS A 12 -0.72 -28.31 -12.28
CA LYS A 12 0.43 -28.53 -11.37
C LYS A 12 0.69 -27.36 -10.41
N CYS A 13 0.18 -26.17 -10.77
CA CYS A 13 0.30 -24.95 -9.97
C CYS A 13 -0.98 -24.61 -9.19
N ASP A 14 -2.01 -25.45 -9.26
CA ASP A 14 -3.27 -25.21 -8.57
C ASP A 14 -3.10 -25.37 -7.07
N ILE A 15 -3.82 -24.52 -6.33
CA ILE A 15 -3.82 -24.53 -4.87
C ILE A 15 -5.28 -24.39 -4.42
N PRO A 16 -5.90 -25.47 -3.96
CA PRO A 16 -7.20 -25.38 -3.34
C PRO A 16 -7.05 -24.69 -1.98
N PHE A 17 -7.98 -23.78 -1.69
CA PHE A 17 -8.15 -23.16 -0.37
C PHE A 17 -9.54 -23.53 0.14
N SER A 18 -9.60 -24.06 1.35
CA SER A 18 -10.84 -24.24 2.10
C SER A 18 -11.24 -22.91 2.76
N GLY A 19 -12.53 -22.70 3.02
CA GLY A 19 -13.02 -21.44 3.62
C GLY A 19 -12.53 -21.18 5.05
N ASP A 20 -12.03 -22.21 5.71
CA ASP A 20 -11.48 -22.21 7.06
C ASP A 20 -9.94 -22.24 7.10
N ASP A 21 -9.28 -22.26 5.93
CA ASP A 21 -7.82 -22.19 5.85
C ASP A 21 -7.32 -20.82 6.29
N SER A 22 -6.16 -20.79 6.95
CA SER A 22 -5.40 -19.56 7.22
C SER A 22 -6.14 -18.46 8.01
N LEU A 23 -7.16 -18.81 8.81
CA LEU A 23 -7.91 -17.85 9.65
C LEU A 23 -7.06 -17.17 10.74
N SER A 24 -5.93 -17.78 11.13
CA SER A 24 -5.04 -17.27 12.16
C SER A 24 -4.06 -16.23 11.61
N TYR A 25 -3.77 -15.20 12.41
CA TYR A 25 -2.64 -14.29 12.14
C TYR A 25 -1.28 -15.02 12.15
N PHE A 26 -1.12 -16.00 13.03
CA PHE A 26 0.14 -16.70 13.23
C PHE A 26 0.32 -17.84 12.22
N ALA A 27 1.46 -17.88 11.53
CA ALA A 27 1.94 -19.10 10.85
C ALA A 27 2.64 -20.02 11.86
N ASN A 28 3.67 -19.46 12.50
CA ASN A 28 4.55 -20.18 13.40
C ASN A 28 4.95 -19.24 14.54
N GLY A 29 4.24 -19.33 15.66
CA GLY A 29 4.49 -18.48 16.84
C GLY A 29 5.88 -18.66 17.48
N LYS A 30 6.64 -19.69 17.09
CA LYS A 30 8.02 -19.91 17.56
C LYS A 30 9.08 -19.31 16.64
N SER A 31 8.72 -18.94 15.41
CA SER A 31 9.64 -18.31 14.46
C SER A 31 9.84 -16.83 14.79
N LEU A 32 11.05 -16.32 14.53
CA LEU A 32 11.33 -14.88 14.61
C LEU A 32 10.35 -14.10 13.73
N CYS A 33 10.08 -14.58 12.53
CA CYS A 33 9.08 -14.04 11.62
C CYS A 33 7.77 -14.84 11.77
N TRP A 34 7.00 -14.54 12.81
CA TRP A 34 5.85 -15.36 13.23
C TRP A 34 4.71 -15.49 12.20
N PHE A 35 4.66 -14.61 11.20
CA PHE A 35 3.70 -14.65 10.10
C PHE A 35 4.23 -15.35 8.83
N LEU A 36 5.49 -15.79 8.79
CA LEU A 36 6.07 -16.56 7.69
C LEU A 36 5.56 -18.01 7.70
N GLU A 37 4.91 -18.42 6.62
CA GLU A 37 4.48 -19.80 6.41
C GLU A 37 5.69 -20.75 6.27
N SER A 38 5.71 -21.83 7.05
CA SER A 38 6.81 -22.81 7.02
C SER A 38 7.05 -23.39 5.63
N LYS A 39 5.97 -23.62 4.86
CA LYS A 39 6.06 -24.07 3.46
C LYS A 39 6.77 -23.06 2.58
N LEU A 40 6.54 -21.76 2.78
CA LEU A 40 7.22 -20.73 2.02
C LEU A 40 8.70 -20.64 2.42
N GLU A 41 9.00 -20.70 3.71
CA GLU A 41 10.38 -20.71 4.22
C GLU A 41 11.19 -21.86 3.60
N GLU A 42 10.63 -23.08 3.62
CA GLU A 42 11.24 -24.27 3.04
C GLU A 42 11.52 -24.09 1.54
N GLN A 43 10.53 -23.63 0.76
CA GLN A 43 10.70 -23.48 -0.68
C GLN A 43 11.62 -22.31 -1.05
N ILE A 44 11.75 -21.27 -0.22
CA ILE A 44 12.76 -20.22 -0.41
C ILE A 44 14.17 -20.81 -0.24
N LYS A 45 14.43 -21.54 0.86
CA LYS A 45 15.74 -22.17 1.09
C LYS A 45 16.08 -23.17 -0.01
N ARG A 46 15.12 -24.04 -0.35
CA ARG A 46 15.26 -25.01 -1.43
C ARG A 46 15.57 -24.35 -2.77
N MET A 47 14.85 -23.28 -3.12
CA MET A 47 15.08 -22.56 -4.37
C MET A 47 16.51 -22.03 -4.46
N HIS A 48 16.98 -21.34 -3.41
CA HIS A 48 18.33 -20.79 -3.39
C HIS A 48 19.41 -21.87 -3.42
N ASN A 49 19.20 -23.01 -2.75
CA ASN A 49 20.14 -24.13 -2.79
C ASN A 49 20.19 -24.81 -4.17
N VAL A 50 19.04 -24.94 -4.85
CA VAL A 50 18.98 -25.52 -6.20
C VAL A 50 19.62 -24.60 -7.24
N VAL A 51 19.40 -23.28 -7.12
CA VAL A 51 19.97 -22.29 -8.06
C VAL A 51 21.44 -21.97 -7.74
N GLY A 52 21.83 -22.04 -6.47
CA GLY A 52 23.16 -21.68 -6.00
C GLY A 52 23.46 -20.17 -6.02
N ASN A 53 22.43 -19.31 -6.00
CA ASN A 53 22.60 -17.86 -6.11
C ASN A 53 22.73 -17.12 -4.76
N ALA A 54 22.41 -17.75 -3.64
CA ALA A 54 22.56 -17.12 -2.32
C ALA A 54 22.80 -18.16 -1.23
N ILE A 55 23.59 -17.79 -0.23
CA ILE A 55 23.70 -18.55 1.03
C ILE A 55 22.47 -18.22 1.88
N VAL A 56 21.80 -19.27 2.41
CA VAL A 56 20.55 -19.14 3.17
C VAL A 56 20.62 -19.70 4.59
N ASP A 57 21.54 -20.62 4.87
CA ASP A 57 21.55 -21.36 6.14
C ASP A 57 21.97 -20.48 7.33
N ASP A 58 22.82 -19.48 7.09
CA ASP A 58 23.29 -18.51 8.10
C ASP A 58 22.41 -17.24 8.18
N HIS A 59 21.23 -17.26 7.54
CA HIS A 59 20.36 -16.08 7.42
C HIS A 59 18.96 -16.32 7.99
N TYR A 60 18.45 -15.31 8.66
CA TYR A 60 17.04 -15.20 9.01
C TYR A 60 16.23 -14.74 7.80
N ILE A 61 15.05 -15.35 7.60
CA ILE A 61 14.14 -15.01 6.51
C ILE A 61 13.01 -14.12 7.02
N VAL A 62 12.85 -12.94 6.43
CA VAL A 62 11.72 -12.04 6.71
C VAL A 62 10.91 -11.83 5.42
N VAL A 63 9.64 -12.21 5.43
CA VAL A 63 8.74 -12.02 4.28
C VAL A 63 8.09 -10.64 4.32
N GLY A 64 7.91 -10.04 3.14
CA GLY A 64 7.22 -8.77 2.97
C GLY A 64 6.32 -8.74 1.73
N THR A 65 5.46 -7.74 1.67
CA THR A 65 4.53 -7.46 0.57
C THR A 65 5.29 -6.90 -0.65
N GLY A 66 6.14 -7.75 -1.23
CA GLY A 66 7.13 -7.43 -2.25
C GLY A 66 8.42 -6.84 -1.65
N SER A 67 9.50 -6.89 -2.43
CA SER A 67 10.78 -6.26 -2.05
C SER A 67 10.61 -4.75 -1.75
N SER A 68 9.63 -4.09 -2.37
CA SER A 68 9.33 -2.67 -2.09
C SER A 68 9.03 -2.38 -0.61
N GLN A 69 8.30 -3.26 0.08
CA GLN A 69 8.05 -3.08 1.52
C GLN A 69 9.31 -3.38 2.34
N LEU A 70 10.11 -4.37 1.91
CA LEU A 70 11.33 -4.76 2.59
C LEU A 70 12.43 -3.69 2.48
N VAL A 71 12.55 -3.00 1.34
CA VAL A 71 13.45 -1.84 1.20
C VAL A 71 13.09 -0.75 2.22
N GLN A 72 11.81 -0.40 2.35
CA GLN A 72 11.38 0.60 3.34
C GLN A 72 11.70 0.16 4.78
N ALA A 73 11.48 -1.12 5.07
CA ALA A 73 11.79 -1.68 6.38
C ALA A 73 13.29 -1.67 6.66
N ALA A 74 14.12 -2.07 5.69
CA ALA A 74 15.57 -2.06 5.83
C ALA A 74 16.10 -0.64 6.05
N LEU A 75 15.60 0.34 5.30
CA LEU A 75 15.92 1.75 5.54
C LEU A 75 15.58 2.18 6.96
N TYR A 76 14.37 1.86 7.44
CA TYR A 76 13.96 2.18 8.81
C TYR A 76 14.85 1.53 9.87
N VAL A 77 15.14 0.23 9.71
CA VAL A 77 15.86 -0.57 10.71
C VAL A 77 17.34 -0.25 10.79
N LEU A 78 17.96 0.06 9.64
CA LEU A 78 19.38 0.39 9.56
C LEU A 78 19.66 1.87 9.84
N SER A 79 18.62 2.70 9.93
CA SER A 79 18.78 4.10 10.35
C SER A 79 18.98 4.19 11.87
N PRO A 80 19.98 4.95 12.35
CA PRO A 80 20.13 5.23 13.77
C PRO A 80 18.98 6.09 14.28
N SER A 81 18.52 5.81 15.51
CA SER A 81 17.42 6.55 16.15
C SER A 81 17.87 7.70 17.06
N ASP A 82 19.17 7.78 17.31
CA ASP A 82 19.84 8.66 18.28
C ASP A 82 20.61 9.81 17.63
N GLN A 83 20.56 9.95 16.31
CA GLN A 83 21.25 11.03 15.58
C GLN A 83 20.34 12.25 15.35
N LEU A 84 20.96 13.44 15.46
CA LEU A 84 20.32 14.74 15.18
C LEU A 84 20.06 14.94 13.68
N GLU A 85 20.92 14.40 12.83
CA GLU A 85 20.78 14.44 11.37
C GLU A 85 20.32 13.09 10.81
N PRO A 86 19.50 13.08 9.75
CA PRO A 86 19.11 11.84 9.08
C PRO A 86 20.32 11.18 8.41
N ILE A 87 20.38 9.83 8.48
CA ILE A 87 21.39 9.05 7.78
C ILE A 87 21.26 9.23 6.26
N SER A 88 22.39 9.31 5.57
CA SER A 88 22.42 9.47 4.12
C SER A 88 22.15 8.15 3.43
N VAL A 89 21.19 8.12 2.50
CA VAL A 89 20.89 6.96 1.66
C VAL A 89 21.37 7.23 0.25
N VAL A 90 22.27 6.39 -0.26
CA VAL A 90 22.92 6.55 -1.56
C VAL A 90 22.78 5.31 -2.43
N SER A 91 22.93 5.48 -3.74
CA SER A 91 23.03 4.37 -4.70
C SER A 91 23.83 4.81 -5.91
N ALA A 92 24.68 3.94 -6.44
CA ALA A 92 25.54 4.27 -7.57
C ALA A 92 24.71 4.57 -8.84
N THR A 93 24.98 5.68 -9.53
CA THR A 93 24.28 5.96 -10.79
C THR A 93 24.77 5.06 -11.94
N PRO A 94 23.87 4.62 -12.85
CA PRO A 94 22.40 4.76 -12.77
C PRO A 94 21.80 3.79 -11.75
N PHE A 95 20.77 4.19 -11.00
CA PHE A 95 20.14 3.38 -9.93
C PHE A 95 18.64 3.19 -10.16
N TYR A 96 18.00 2.25 -9.44
CA TYR A 96 16.57 2.01 -9.56
C TYR A 96 15.75 3.28 -9.24
N SER A 97 15.04 3.79 -10.24
CA SER A 97 14.25 5.04 -10.17
C SER A 97 13.24 5.17 -9.04
N ALA A 98 12.90 4.09 -8.31
CA ALA A 98 12.00 4.21 -7.15
C ALA A 98 12.73 4.54 -5.84
N TYR A 99 14.05 4.34 -5.72
CA TYR A 99 14.77 4.54 -4.46
C TYR A 99 14.63 5.96 -3.88
N PRO A 100 14.75 7.06 -4.66
CA PRO A 100 14.55 8.39 -4.11
C PRO A 100 13.16 8.57 -3.50
N ASN A 101 12.13 8.14 -4.22
CA ASN A 101 10.75 8.21 -3.75
C ASN A 101 10.52 7.32 -2.53
N VAL A 102 11.01 6.07 -2.56
CA VAL A 102 10.84 5.13 -1.44
C VAL A 102 11.51 5.67 -0.16
N THR A 103 12.63 6.36 -0.30
CA THR A 103 13.37 6.96 0.82
C THR A 103 12.64 8.19 1.39
N ASP A 104 12.21 9.12 0.52
CA ASP A 104 11.73 10.43 0.97
C ASP A 104 10.21 10.55 1.09
N PHE A 105 9.41 9.60 0.57
CA PHE A 105 7.95 9.73 0.44
C PHE A 105 7.23 9.98 1.77
N VAL A 106 7.66 9.33 2.85
CA VAL A 106 7.05 9.49 4.18
C VAL A 106 7.70 10.62 5.01
N ARG A 107 8.66 11.36 4.45
CA ARG A 107 9.42 12.43 5.12
C ARG A 107 9.95 12.00 6.49
N SER A 108 10.58 10.83 6.53
CA SER A 108 11.21 10.29 7.74
C SER A 108 12.27 11.25 8.28
N ARG A 109 12.40 11.35 9.61
CA ARG A 109 13.53 12.05 10.24
C ARG A 109 14.79 11.19 10.36
N LEU A 110 14.67 9.89 10.07
CA LEU A 110 15.73 8.92 10.29
C LEU A 110 16.72 8.85 9.12
N HIS A 111 16.24 9.01 7.89
CA HIS A 111 17.02 8.88 6.67
C HIS A 111 16.60 9.89 5.62
N LYS A 112 17.54 10.21 4.72
CA LYS A 112 17.33 11.14 3.61
C LYS A 112 18.09 10.69 2.38
N TRP A 113 17.47 10.85 1.21
CA TRP A 113 18.14 10.58 -0.07
C TRP A 113 19.32 11.53 -0.30
N ALA A 114 20.51 10.96 -0.49
CA ALA A 114 21.79 11.67 -0.63
C ALA A 114 22.45 11.50 -2.02
N ARG A 115 21.69 11.02 -3.02
CA ARG A 115 22.09 10.90 -4.43
C ARG A 115 23.17 9.83 -4.70
N ASP A 116 24.11 10.12 -5.60
CA ASP A 116 25.03 9.15 -6.19
C ASP A 116 26.08 8.70 -5.18
N ALA A 117 26.19 7.39 -5.00
CA ALA A 117 27.20 6.77 -4.14
C ALA A 117 28.63 7.04 -4.63
N LYS A 118 28.85 7.20 -5.94
CA LYS A 118 30.20 7.41 -6.51
C LYS A 118 30.83 8.75 -6.14
N THR A 119 30.01 9.75 -5.85
CA THR A 119 30.45 11.12 -5.50
C THR A 119 30.17 11.45 -4.04
N PHE A 120 29.90 10.43 -3.22
CA PHE A 120 29.52 10.63 -1.83
C PHE A 120 30.76 10.73 -0.94
N GLU A 121 31.00 11.91 -0.38
CA GLU A 121 32.19 12.23 0.42
C GLU A 121 31.87 12.58 1.89
N LYS A 122 30.61 12.39 2.33
CA LYS A 122 30.22 12.76 3.71
C LYS A 122 30.79 11.74 4.70
N TYR A 123 31.57 12.22 5.67
CA TYR A 123 32.03 11.44 6.81
C TYR A 123 30.86 11.13 7.76
N GLY A 124 30.73 9.87 8.18
CA GLY A 124 29.66 9.39 9.06
C GLY A 124 28.91 8.18 8.50
N PRO A 125 27.85 7.71 9.19
CA PRO A 125 27.11 6.55 8.76
C PRO A 125 26.28 6.86 7.51
N TYR A 126 26.16 5.85 6.65
CA TYR A 126 25.36 5.90 5.43
C TYR A 126 24.71 4.54 5.16
N ILE A 127 23.68 4.55 4.33
CA ILE A 127 23.08 3.34 3.79
C ILE A 127 23.31 3.34 2.29
N GLU A 128 23.95 2.28 1.78
CA GLU A 128 24.13 2.08 0.34
C GLU A 128 23.14 1.04 -0.18
N LEU A 129 22.29 1.45 -1.13
CA LEU A 129 21.38 0.58 -1.85
C LEU A 129 22.08 0.05 -3.10
N ILE A 130 22.36 -1.25 -3.13
CA ILE A 130 23.15 -1.91 -4.18
C ILE A 130 22.23 -2.87 -4.93
N THR A 131 21.86 -2.53 -6.17
CA THR A 131 21.09 -3.44 -7.03
C THR A 131 22.06 -4.25 -7.89
N SER A 132 22.03 -5.58 -7.79
CA SER A 132 22.91 -6.48 -8.53
C SER A 132 22.16 -7.74 -8.98
N PRO A 133 21.97 -8.00 -10.29
CA PRO A 133 22.20 -7.12 -11.43
C PRO A 133 21.43 -5.81 -11.33
N ASN A 134 22.04 -4.73 -11.82
CA ASN A 134 21.53 -3.39 -11.61
C ASN A 134 20.27 -3.08 -12.45
N ASN A 135 19.47 -2.13 -11.97
CA ASN A 135 18.39 -1.52 -12.72
C ASN A 135 18.74 -0.04 -12.98
N PRO A 136 19.00 0.37 -14.23
CA PRO A 136 18.44 -0.21 -15.45
C PRO A 136 19.38 -1.06 -16.31
N ASN A 137 20.69 -1.08 -16.05
CA ASN A 137 21.69 -1.55 -17.02
C ASN A 137 22.23 -2.97 -16.77
N GLU A 138 21.65 -3.72 -15.83
CA GLU A 138 21.89 -5.16 -15.62
C GLU A 138 23.35 -5.52 -15.23
N ILE A 139 24.16 -4.52 -14.85
CA ILE A 139 25.54 -4.72 -14.40
C ILE A 139 25.55 -5.36 -13.00
N ILE A 140 26.43 -6.36 -12.80
CA ILE A 140 26.77 -6.87 -11.46
C ILE A 140 27.49 -5.79 -10.67
N ARG A 141 26.96 -5.44 -9.50
CA ARG A 141 27.46 -4.35 -8.67
C ARG A 141 27.96 -4.82 -7.32
N GLU A 142 28.99 -4.12 -6.88
CA GLU A 142 29.59 -4.14 -5.56
C GLU A 142 29.44 -2.74 -4.92
N PRO A 143 29.59 -2.61 -3.59
CA PRO A 143 29.60 -1.31 -2.92
C PRO A 143 30.69 -0.40 -3.50
N VAL A 144 30.38 0.89 -3.67
CA VAL A 144 31.32 1.86 -4.24
C VAL A 144 31.77 2.94 -3.25
N VAL A 145 31.09 3.09 -2.11
CA VAL A 145 31.49 4.06 -1.09
C VAL A 145 32.62 3.47 -0.26
N ASN A 146 33.78 4.13 -0.28
CA ASN A 146 34.94 3.77 0.54
C ASN A 146 34.75 4.28 1.98
N GLY A 147 33.93 3.59 2.77
CA GLY A 147 33.69 3.90 4.18
C GLY A 147 33.48 2.64 5.03
N ASP A 148 33.92 2.70 6.28
CA ASP A 148 33.82 1.61 7.27
C ASP A 148 32.47 1.62 8.03
N GLN A 149 31.75 2.75 8.02
CA GLN A 149 30.47 2.93 8.71
C GLN A 149 29.23 2.65 7.84
N GLY A 150 29.43 2.11 6.63
CA GLY A 150 28.37 1.84 5.66
C GLY A 150 27.46 0.68 6.07
N LYS A 151 26.14 0.87 5.96
CA LYS A 151 25.14 -0.20 6.02
C LYS A 151 24.71 -0.57 4.61
N LEU A 152 24.99 -1.79 4.19
CA LEU A 152 24.77 -2.23 2.81
C LEU A 152 23.46 -3.01 2.70
N ILE A 153 22.64 -2.64 1.72
CA ILE A 153 21.42 -3.37 1.36
C ILE A 153 21.56 -3.84 -0.08
N PHE A 154 21.65 -5.15 -0.29
CA PHE A 154 21.72 -5.75 -1.61
C PHE A 154 20.32 -6.08 -2.13
N ASP A 155 19.88 -5.38 -3.17
CA ASP A 155 18.65 -5.70 -3.92
C ASP A 155 18.97 -6.66 -5.06
N LEU A 156 18.77 -7.94 -4.79
CA LEU A 156 19.08 -9.07 -5.68
C LEU A 156 17.83 -9.55 -6.43
N ALA A 157 16.86 -8.66 -6.68
CA ALA A 157 15.63 -9.00 -7.38
C ALA A 157 15.86 -9.65 -8.75
N TYR A 158 16.97 -9.32 -9.42
CA TYR A 158 17.34 -9.83 -10.74
C TYR A 158 18.45 -10.90 -10.70
N TYR A 159 18.94 -11.32 -9.52
CA TYR A 159 20.04 -12.28 -9.41
C TYR A 159 19.55 -13.72 -9.61
N TRP A 160 19.11 -14.01 -10.83
CA TRP A 160 18.56 -15.29 -11.25
C TRP A 160 19.08 -15.69 -12.64
N PRO A 161 19.16 -17.00 -12.96
CA PRO A 161 19.81 -17.47 -14.19
C PRO A 161 19.23 -16.94 -15.50
N GLN A 162 17.95 -16.54 -15.51
CA GLN A 162 17.30 -15.96 -16.69
C GLN A 162 17.73 -14.52 -16.99
N TYR A 163 18.41 -13.85 -16.06
CA TYR A 163 18.88 -12.47 -16.22
C TYR A 163 20.40 -12.35 -16.22
N THR A 164 21.11 -13.22 -15.50
CA THR A 164 22.56 -13.13 -15.38
C THR A 164 23.17 -14.50 -15.07
N ALA A 165 24.47 -14.65 -15.34
CA ALA A 165 25.23 -15.81 -14.92
C ALA A 165 25.36 -15.82 -13.39
N ILE A 166 25.03 -16.96 -12.77
CA ILE A 166 25.30 -17.18 -11.35
C ILE A 166 26.74 -17.68 -11.23
N THR A 167 27.65 -16.78 -10.88
CA THR A 167 29.09 -17.05 -10.76
C THR A 167 29.49 -17.43 -9.34
N LEU A 168 28.83 -16.86 -8.32
CA LEU A 168 29.09 -17.13 -6.91
C LEU A 168 27.79 -17.00 -6.10
N PRO A 169 27.61 -17.76 -5.01
CA PRO A 169 26.49 -17.55 -4.11
C PRO A 169 26.66 -16.23 -3.34
N ALA A 170 25.65 -15.34 -3.42
CA ALA A 170 25.66 -14.09 -2.68
C ALA A 170 25.62 -14.33 -1.16
N ASN A 171 26.43 -13.59 -0.40
CA ASN A 171 26.58 -13.77 1.05
C ASN A 171 26.73 -12.44 1.80
N HIS A 172 25.75 -11.56 1.66
CA HIS A 172 25.75 -10.24 2.30
C HIS A 172 24.88 -10.20 3.54
N ASP A 173 24.98 -9.12 4.32
CA ASP A 173 24.26 -8.97 5.60
C ASP A 173 22.76 -8.80 5.43
N VAL A 174 22.33 -8.06 4.41
CA VAL A 174 20.93 -7.84 4.04
C VAL A 174 20.77 -8.03 2.54
N MET A 175 20.10 -9.10 2.14
CA MET A 175 19.83 -9.42 0.73
C MET A 175 18.32 -9.48 0.49
N LEU A 176 17.84 -8.79 -0.54
CA LEU A 176 16.42 -8.67 -0.87
C LEU A 176 16.11 -9.39 -2.19
N PHE A 177 15.05 -10.20 -2.18
CA PHE A 177 14.57 -10.94 -3.34
C PHE A 177 13.07 -10.74 -3.54
N THR A 178 12.56 -11.07 -4.74
CA THR A 178 11.13 -11.04 -5.02
C THR A 178 10.69 -12.07 -6.04
N ILE A 179 9.53 -12.68 -5.76
CA ILE A 179 8.87 -13.57 -6.72
C ILE A 179 8.48 -12.85 -8.02
N SER A 180 8.30 -11.53 -7.96
CA SER A 180 7.89 -10.70 -9.10
C SER A 180 8.84 -10.80 -10.28
N LYS A 181 10.14 -10.94 -9.99
CA LYS A 181 11.23 -11.02 -10.96
C LYS A 181 11.76 -12.44 -11.10
N CYS A 182 11.70 -13.24 -10.04
CA CYS A 182 12.01 -14.66 -10.14
C CYS A 182 11.05 -15.40 -11.10
N THR A 183 9.73 -15.28 -10.93
CA THR A 183 8.76 -16.12 -11.65
C THR A 183 7.69 -15.34 -12.43
N GLY A 184 7.69 -14.01 -12.35
CA GLY A 184 6.71 -13.14 -12.99
C GLY A 184 5.41 -12.91 -12.22
N HIS A 185 5.28 -13.49 -11.03
CA HIS A 185 4.10 -13.35 -10.18
C HIS A 185 4.05 -12.02 -9.43
N ALA A 186 4.20 -10.92 -10.18
CA ALA A 186 4.25 -9.58 -9.62
C ALA A 186 2.97 -9.17 -8.88
N GLY A 187 1.83 -9.76 -9.22
CA GLY A 187 0.54 -9.54 -8.55
C GLY A 187 0.43 -10.23 -7.19
N SER A 188 1.21 -11.28 -6.91
CA SER A 188 1.21 -11.94 -5.60
C SER A 188 1.82 -11.09 -4.50
N ARG A 189 2.58 -10.05 -4.87
CA ARG A 189 3.22 -9.13 -3.93
C ARG A 189 4.06 -9.85 -2.85
N ILE A 190 4.88 -10.84 -3.23
CA ILE A 190 5.79 -11.51 -2.29
C ILE A 190 7.25 -11.10 -2.56
N GLY A 191 7.95 -10.76 -1.47
CA GLY A 191 9.40 -10.64 -1.42
C GLY A 191 9.91 -11.17 -0.09
N TRP A 192 11.20 -11.48 -0.03
CA TRP A 192 11.85 -11.94 1.19
C TRP A 192 13.22 -11.27 1.34
N ALA A 193 13.59 -11.03 2.60
CA ALA A 193 14.90 -10.58 3.00
C ALA A 193 15.64 -11.74 3.67
N LEU A 194 16.89 -11.98 3.26
CA LEU A 194 17.85 -12.81 3.98
C LEU A 194 18.73 -11.88 4.81
N VAL A 195 18.76 -12.11 6.12
CA VAL A 195 19.40 -11.19 7.08
C VAL A 195 20.29 -11.98 8.03
N LYS A 196 21.58 -11.64 8.12
CA LYS A 196 22.50 -12.33 9.05
C LYS A 196 22.25 -11.93 10.50
N ASP A 197 22.14 -10.64 10.76
CA ASP A 197 21.98 -10.11 12.11
C ASP A 197 20.55 -10.37 12.63
N LYS A 198 20.46 -11.12 13.73
CA LYS A 198 19.21 -11.47 14.40
C LYS A 198 18.41 -10.25 14.87
N GLU A 199 19.09 -9.21 15.37
CA GLU A 199 18.45 -7.98 15.84
C GLU A 199 17.91 -7.15 14.69
N VAL A 200 18.64 -7.11 13.56
CA VAL A 200 18.14 -6.50 12.32
C VAL A 200 16.90 -7.25 11.82
N ALA A 201 16.96 -8.58 11.78
CA ALA A 201 15.81 -9.41 11.39
C ALA A 201 14.61 -9.19 12.33
N ARG A 202 14.82 -9.15 13.64
CA ARG A 202 13.77 -8.91 14.64
C ARG A 202 13.10 -7.55 14.45
N LYS A 203 13.89 -6.49 14.23
CA LYS A 203 13.38 -5.14 13.97
C LYS A 203 12.63 -5.07 12.63
N LEU A 204 13.11 -5.77 11.59
CA LEU A 204 12.43 -5.90 10.30
C LEU A 204 11.07 -6.57 10.46
N THR A 205 10.98 -7.69 11.19
CA THR A 205 9.72 -8.35 11.51
C THR A 205 8.79 -7.41 12.28
N LYS A 206 9.30 -6.67 13.27
CA LYS A 206 8.47 -5.73 14.04
C LYS A 206 7.92 -4.59 13.16
N PHE A 207 8.70 -4.11 12.20
CA PHE A 207 8.23 -3.14 11.22
C PHE A 207 7.08 -3.71 10.38
N MET A 208 7.20 -4.95 9.89
CA MET A 208 6.13 -5.62 9.12
C MET A 208 4.87 -5.83 9.96
N GLU A 209 5.02 -6.26 11.21
CA GLU A 209 3.91 -6.40 12.16
C GLU A 209 3.15 -5.10 12.34
N ILE A 210 3.84 -3.98 12.59
CA ILE A 210 3.20 -2.68 12.81
C ILE A 210 2.54 -2.15 11.52
N ARG A 211 3.14 -2.41 10.35
CA ARG A 211 2.68 -1.81 9.09
C ARG A 211 1.52 -2.55 8.46
N THR A 212 1.54 -3.89 8.48
CA THR A 212 0.56 -4.71 7.75
C THR A 212 0.12 -5.96 8.51
N ILE A 213 0.55 -6.14 9.77
CA ILE A 213 0.26 -7.36 10.57
C ILE A 213 0.71 -8.61 9.79
N GLY A 214 1.92 -8.54 9.22
CA GLY A 214 2.48 -9.60 8.40
C GLY A 214 2.10 -9.50 6.92
N VAL A 215 1.98 -10.66 6.27
CA VAL A 215 1.76 -10.81 4.81
C VAL A 215 0.68 -11.88 4.59
N SER A 216 -0.21 -11.67 3.61
CA SER A 216 -1.32 -12.59 3.30
C SER A 216 -0.85 -14.05 3.19
N LYS A 217 -1.58 -14.95 3.85
CA LYS A 217 -1.24 -16.38 3.92
C LYS A 217 -1.45 -17.06 2.57
N GLU A 218 -2.51 -16.70 1.87
CA GLU A 218 -2.85 -17.22 0.55
C GLU A 218 -1.75 -16.88 -0.46
N THR A 219 -1.24 -15.64 -0.42
CA THR A 219 -0.14 -15.23 -1.31
C THR A 219 1.17 -15.93 -0.98
N GLN A 220 1.44 -16.20 0.31
CA GLN A 220 2.59 -16.99 0.75
C GLN A 220 2.50 -18.45 0.30
N LEU A 221 1.37 -19.12 0.52
CA LEU A 221 1.15 -20.50 0.08
C LEU A 221 1.20 -20.61 -1.45
N ARG A 222 0.65 -19.61 -2.15
CA ARG A 222 0.78 -19.50 -3.61
C ARG A 222 2.22 -19.37 -4.06
N ALA A 223 2.99 -18.50 -3.42
CA ALA A 223 4.41 -18.36 -3.71
C ALA A 223 5.16 -19.67 -3.43
N ALA A 224 4.88 -20.35 -2.32
CA ALA A 224 5.51 -21.61 -1.96
C ALA A 224 5.30 -22.66 -3.06
N LYS A 225 4.06 -22.86 -3.53
CA LYS A 225 3.78 -23.84 -4.60
C LYS A 225 4.49 -23.50 -5.91
N ILE A 226 4.49 -22.23 -6.28
CA ILE A 226 5.18 -21.77 -7.50
C ILE A 226 6.69 -22.04 -7.40
N LEU A 227 7.30 -21.72 -6.25
CA LEU A 227 8.72 -21.99 -6.01
C LEU A 227 9.01 -23.50 -6.03
N GLU A 228 8.15 -24.32 -5.41
CA GLU A 228 8.26 -25.78 -5.45
C GLU A 228 8.28 -26.30 -6.90
N VAL A 229 7.35 -25.83 -7.74
CA VAL A 229 7.27 -26.21 -9.16
C VAL A 229 8.51 -25.78 -9.93
N VAL A 230 9.02 -24.57 -9.70
CA VAL A 230 10.27 -24.11 -10.33
C VAL A 230 11.45 -24.98 -9.88
N SER A 231 11.60 -25.25 -8.58
CA SER A 231 12.68 -26.10 -8.06
C SER A 231 12.61 -27.52 -8.63
N ASN A 232 11.40 -28.09 -8.71
CA ASN A 232 11.19 -29.40 -9.35
C ASN A 232 11.61 -29.37 -10.83
N SER A 233 11.26 -28.32 -11.58
CA SER A 233 11.67 -28.16 -12.99
C SER A 233 13.19 -28.06 -13.19
N CYS A 234 13.95 -27.73 -12.14
CA CYS A 234 15.40 -27.67 -12.20
C CYS A 234 16.07 -29.03 -11.97
N LEU A 235 15.42 -29.90 -11.21
CA LEU A 235 15.95 -31.20 -10.78
C LEU A 235 15.45 -32.35 -11.64
N ASP A 236 14.24 -32.24 -12.17
CA ASP A 236 13.59 -33.28 -12.98
C ASP A 236 13.79 -33.00 -14.47
N PHE A 237 14.57 -33.86 -15.14
CA PHE A 237 14.85 -33.76 -16.57
C PHE A 237 13.64 -34.03 -17.48
N THR A 238 12.55 -34.58 -16.94
CA THR A 238 11.30 -34.79 -17.69
C THR A 238 10.46 -33.52 -17.79
N LEU A 239 10.71 -32.53 -16.92
CA LEU A 239 10.03 -31.25 -16.92
C LEU A 239 10.82 -30.22 -17.73
N GLU A 240 10.09 -29.30 -18.36
CA GLU A 240 10.72 -28.13 -18.98
C GLU A 240 11.23 -27.19 -17.88
N ASN A 241 12.55 -27.06 -17.80
CA ASN A 241 13.22 -26.22 -16.82
C ASN A 241 12.82 -24.74 -17.00
N PHE A 242 12.24 -24.16 -15.95
CA PHE A 242 11.74 -22.78 -15.96
C PHE A 242 12.82 -21.76 -16.31
N PHE A 243 14.02 -21.91 -15.75
CA PHE A 243 15.12 -20.97 -15.97
C PHE A 243 15.68 -21.07 -17.37
N LYS A 244 15.84 -22.28 -17.92
CA LYS A 244 16.26 -22.49 -19.31
C LYS A 244 15.23 -21.93 -20.31
N TYR A 245 13.94 -22.20 -20.08
CA TYR A 245 12.86 -21.62 -20.88
C TYR A 245 12.86 -20.08 -20.82
N SER A 246 13.03 -19.52 -19.62
CA SER A 246 13.03 -18.07 -19.42
C SER A 246 14.26 -17.40 -20.04
N GLN A 247 15.41 -18.05 -19.94
CA GLN A 247 16.66 -17.60 -20.53
C GLN A 247 16.59 -17.63 -22.06
N SER A 248 16.11 -18.71 -22.67
CA SER A 248 15.95 -18.78 -24.13
C SER A 248 15.00 -17.71 -24.66
N LEU A 249 13.91 -17.44 -23.94
CA LEU A 249 12.99 -16.34 -24.24
C LEU A 249 13.68 -14.97 -24.16
N MET A 250 14.54 -14.75 -23.16
CA MET A 250 15.31 -13.52 -23.03
C MET A 250 16.34 -13.37 -24.15
N ILE A 251 17.06 -14.45 -24.50
CA ILE A 251 18.04 -14.47 -25.58
C ILE A 251 17.38 -14.15 -26.93
N ASP A 252 16.27 -14.80 -27.29
CA ASP A 252 15.54 -14.52 -28.54
C ASP A 252 15.09 -13.06 -28.63
N ARG A 253 14.54 -12.51 -27.55
CA ARG A 253 14.14 -11.09 -27.49
C ARG A 253 15.33 -10.15 -27.65
N TRP A 254 16.44 -10.48 -27.01
CA TRP A 254 17.69 -9.73 -27.08
C TRP A 254 18.30 -9.74 -28.47
N GLN A 255 18.32 -10.90 -29.13
CA GLN A 255 18.80 -11.05 -30.50
C GLN A 255 17.96 -10.22 -31.48
N ARG A 256 16.63 -10.30 -31.40
CA ARG A 256 15.73 -9.48 -32.24
C ARG A 256 15.95 -7.99 -32.02
N LEU A 257 16.07 -7.56 -30.76
CA LEU A 257 16.29 -6.15 -30.45
C LEU A 257 17.66 -5.66 -30.96
N ARG A 258 18.72 -6.46 -30.76
CA ARG A 258 20.05 -6.13 -31.27
C ARG A 258 20.07 -6.06 -32.78
N GLN A 259 19.40 -6.96 -33.48
CA GLN A 259 19.30 -6.92 -34.94
C GLN A 259 18.69 -5.58 -35.39
N VAL A 260 17.55 -5.19 -34.80
CA VAL A 260 16.89 -3.90 -35.11
C VAL A 260 17.78 -2.69 -34.79
N VAL A 261 18.60 -2.76 -33.74
CA VAL A 261 19.52 -1.67 -33.38
C VAL A 261 20.80 -1.69 -34.23
N MET A 262 21.32 -2.85 -34.63
CA MET A 262 22.48 -2.93 -35.53
C MET A 262 22.12 -2.49 -36.96
N ASP A 263 20.86 -2.62 -37.33
CA ASP A 263 20.32 -2.14 -38.60
C ASP A 263 20.12 -0.60 -38.63
N ASN A 264 20.39 0.12 -37.52
CA ASN A 264 20.31 1.58 -37.48
C ASN A 264 21.44 2.25 -36.68
N ASP A 265 21.85 3.45 -37.08
CA ASP A 265 22.87 4.22 -36.35
C ASP A 265 22.26 5.14 -35.27
N LEU A 266 20.96 5.01 -34.99
CA LEU A 266 20.21 5.91 -34.10
C LEU A 266 20.27 5.50 -32.63
N PHE A 267 20.47 4.21 -32.35
CA PHE A 267 20.52 3.69 -30.99
C PHE A 267 21.80 2.90 -30.78
N VAL A 268 22.35 3.01 -29.57
CA VAL A 268 23.45 2.16 -29.12
C VAL A 268 22.90 1.15 -28.11
N ILE A 269 23.62 0.05 -27.94
CA ILE A 269 23.40 -0.93 -26.88
C ILE A 269 24.76 -1.16 -26.19
N GLN A 270 24.81 -1.06 -24.85
CA GLN A 270 26.02 -1.41 -24.10
C GLN A 270 26.45 -2.88 -24.33
N ASN A 271 27.75 -3.09 -24.53
CA ASN A 271 28.39 -4.40 -24.73
C ASN A 271 28.99 -4.91 -23.42
N TYR A 272 28.78 -6.20 -23.11
CA TYR A 272 29.35 -6.88 -21.95
C TYR A 272 29.98 -8.22 -22.35
N PRO A 273 31.03 -8.67 -21.66
CA PRO A 273 31.70 -9.94 -21.98
C PRO A 273 30.86 -11.15 -21.54
N PRO A 274 30.93 -12.29 -22.27
CA PRO A 274 30.24 -13.52 -21.90
C PRO A 274 30.76 -14.09 -20.57
N GLN A 275 29.86 -14.60 -19.71
CA GLN A 275 30.20 -15.19 -18.41
C GLN A 275 29.65 -16.61 -18.27
N TYR A 276 30.41 -17.48 -17.62
CA TYR A 276 30.00 -18.86 -17.33
C TYR A 276 29.05 -18.93 -16.13
N CYS A 277 27.88 -19.54 -16.31
CA CYS A 277 26.88 -19.68 -15.26
C CYS A 277 26.95 -21.06 -14.60
N LEU A 278 27.18 -21.11 -13.28
CA LEU A 278 27.24 -22.35 -12.50
C LEU A 278 25.91 -23.12 -12.50
N CYS A 279 24.79 -22.39 -12.51
CA CYS A 279 23.44 -22.98 -12.49
C CYS A 279 23.04 -23.59 -13.85
N ALA A 280 23.32 -22.87 -14.95
CA ALA A 280 22.94 -23.31 -16.30
C ALA A 280 24.00 -24.21 -16.96
N LYS A 281 25.24 -24.22 -16.44
CA LYS A 281 26.43 -24.83 -17.06
C LYS A 281 26.69 -24.35 -18.49
N ASP A 282 26.34 -23.09 -18.76
CA ASP A 282 26.37 -22.48 -20.10
C ASP A 282 26.73 -20.98 -20.03
N LEU A 283 27.13 -20.39 -21.15
CA LEU A 283 27.49 -18.97 -21.28
C LEU A 283 26.22 -18.08 -21.33
N CYS A 284 26.20 -17.01 -20.55
CA CYS A 284 25.09 -16.04 -20.50
C CYS A 284 25.52 -14.66 -21.02
N GLU A 285 24.65 -13.99 -21.78
CA GLU A 285 24.82 -12.60 -22.24
C GLU A 285 23.64 -11.70 -21.81
N SER A 286 23.85 -10.39 -21.59
CA SER A 286 22.82 -9.43 -21.09
C SER A 286 23.17 -7.96 -21.47
N HIS A 287 22.19 -7.08 -21.81
CA HIS A 287 22.42 -5.80 -22.58
C HIS A 287 21.45 -4.56 -22.32
N LEU A 288 21.60 -3.49 -23.15
CA LEU A 288 20.89 -2.18 -23.46
C LEU A 288 21.44 -0.81 -22.94
N GLY A 289 21.59 0.16 -23.87
CA GLY A 289 21.63 1.63 -23.65
C GLY A 289 22.11 2.48 -24.86
N GLY A 290 21.39 3.55 -25.28
CA GLY A 290 21.56 4.32 -26.55
C GLY A 290 21.84 5.85 -26.46
N GLU A 291 21.94 6.57 -27.61
CA GLU A 291 22.72 7.83 -27.78
C GLU A 291 22.00 9.16 -28.20
N GLU A 292 20.68 9.26 -28.37
CA GLU A 292 20.01 10.52 -28.81
C GLU A 292 19.72 11.56 -27.68
N GLU A 293 19.56 12.87 -27.96
CA GLU A 293 19.41 13.96 -26.95
C GLU A 293 18.26 13.79 -25.90
N ASP A 294 17.10 13.23 -26.28
CA ASP A 294 16.02 12.83 -25.35
C ASP A 294 15.26 11.61 -25.88
N CYS A 295 15.77 10.41 -25.55
CA CYS A 295 15.21 9.15 -26.02
C CYS A 295 13.79 8.86 -25.51
N GLU A 296 13.35 9.37 -24.36
CA GLU A 296 11.96 9.14 -23.90
C GLU A 296 10.98 9.89 -24.79
N LYS A 297 11.31 11.13 -25.17
CA LYS A 297 10.48 11.93 -26.06
C LYS A 297 10.39 11.32 -27.45
N LEU A 298 11.52 10.96 -28.06
CA LEU A 298 11.57 10.32 -29.38
C LEU A 298 10.73 9.03 -29.42
N LEU A 299 10.95 8.12 -28.46
CA LEU A 299 10.24 6.85 -28.43
C LEU A 299 8.74 7.05 -28.19
N LYS A 300 8.36 8.04 -27.38
CA LYS A 300 6.96 8.40 -27.15
C LYS A 300 6.27 8.95 -28.40
N GLU A 301 6.96 9.75 -29.22
CA GLU A 301 6.44 10.22 -30.53
C GLU A 301 6.10 9.04 -31.44
N HIS A 302 6.88 7.95 -31.33
CA HIS A 302 6.66 6.68 -32.02
C HIS A 302 5.76 5.69 -31.26
N LYS A 303 5.01 6.17 -30.26
CA LYS A 303 4.06 5.38 -29.43
C LYS A 303 4.71 4.27 -28.59
N ILE A 304 6.02 4.32 -28.36
CA ILE A 304 6.77 3.41 -27.49
C ILE A 304 6.91 4.07 -26.11
N GLN A 305 6.27 3.49 -25.10
CA GLN A 305 6.38 4.00 -23.73
C GLN A 305 7.64 3.45 -23.05
N THR A 306 8.50 4.35 -22.58
CA THR A 306 9.74 4.02 -21.86
C THR A 306 9.79 4.72 -20.51
N ARG A 307 10.91 4.59 -19.80
CA ARG A 307 11.24 5.45 -18.66
C ARG A 307 12.51 6.23 -18.97
N SER A 308 12.45 7.55 -18.88
CA SER A 308 13.62 8.42 -19.03
C SER A 308 14.75 8.08 -18.06
N GLY A 309 15.98 8.12 -18.58
CA GLY A 309 17.25 7.94 -17.87
C GLY A 309 17.44 8.94 -16.73
N ARG A 310 16.85 10.15 -16.84
CA ARG A 310 16.85 11.16 -15.76
C ARG A 310 16.28 10.61 -14.45
N ARG A 311 15.27 9.72 -14.55
CA ARG A 311 14.67 9.09 -13.37
C ARG A 311 15.61 8.11 -12.65
N PHE A 312 16.65 7.64 -13.33
CA PHE A 312 17.65 6.71 -12.80
C PHE A 312 18.95 7.44 -12.40
N GLY A 313 18.96 8.78 -12.45
CA GLY A 313 20.18 9.58 -12.27
C GLY A 313 21.13 9.53 -13.46
N SER A 314 20.65 9.17 -14.65
CA SER A 314 21.40 9.17 -15.92
C SER A 314 20.97 10.31 -16.84
N ASP A 315 21.66 10.50 -17.96
CA ASP A 315 21.31 11.48 -19.01
C ASP A 315 19.93 11.17 -19.63
N SER A 316 19.22 12.19 -20.12
CA SER A 316 18.01 12.08 -20.97
C SER A 316 18.23 11.23 -22.22
N ARG A 317 19.48 11.06 -22.65
CA ARG A 317 19.82 10.17 -23.76
C ARG A 317 19.56 8.70 -23.49
N ASN A 318 19.46 8.33 -22.21
CA ASN A 318 19.14 6.97 -21.85
C ASN A 318 17.63 6.80 -21.66
N ALA A 319 17.08 5.68 -22.12
CA ALA A 319 15.71 5.29 -21.81
C ALA A 319 15.65 3.80 -21.49
N ARG A 320 14.92 3.44 -20.42
CA ARG A 320 14.67 2.04 -20.09
C ARG A 320 13.38 1.59 -20.77
N ILE A 321 13.51 0.71 -21.76
CA ILE A 321 12.38 0.05 -22.41
C ILE A 321 11.87 -1.05 -21.48
N LYS A 322 10.55 -1.17 -21.33
CA LYS A 322 9.93 -2.26 -20.58
C LYS A 322 9.13 -3.12 -21.55
N ASP A 323 9.58 -4.35 -21.75
CA ASP A 323 8.73 -5.35 -22.39
C ASP A 323 7.68 -5.85 -21.37
N SER A 324 6.51 -5.22 -21.38
CA SER A 324 5.38 -5.76 -20.64
C SER A 324 4.12 -5.79 -21.50
N GLN A 325 3.72 -7.00 -21.91
CA GLN A 325 2.33 -7.26 -22.22
C GLN A 325 1.47 -7.04 -20.97
N VAL A 326 0.45 -6.19 -21.08
CA VAL A 326 -0.50 -5.92 -20.00
C VAL A 326 -1.38 -7.15 -19.82
N SER A 327 -1.42 -7.69 -18.59
CA SER A 327 -2.28 -8.85 -18.26
C SER A 327 -3.74 -8.55 -18.53
N GLU A 328 -4.51 -9.58 -18.82
CA GLU A 328 -5.93 -9.44 -19.19
C GLU A 328 -6.75 -8.79 -18.05
N VAL A 329 -6.52 -9.17 -16.80
CA VAL A 329 -7.17 -8.57 -15.62
C VAL A 329 -6.85 -7.08 -15.48
N SER A 330 -5.58 -6.67 -15.67
CA SER A 330 -5.21 -5.25 -15.65
C SER A 330 -5.84 -4.49 -16.83
N ARG A 331 -6.01 -5.14 -17.99
CA ARG A 331 -6.74 -4.59 -19.12
C ARG A 331 -8.22 -4.41 -18.79
N TYR A 332 -8.84 -5.37 -18.10
CA TYR A 332 -10.23 -5.28 -17.63
C TYR A 332 -10.44 -4.18 -16.60
N TYR A 333 -9.60 -4.05 -15.57
CA TYR A 333 -9.73 -2.94 -14.59
C TYR A 333 -9.56 -1.56 -15.25
N ARG A 334 -8.60 -1.44 -16.18
CA ARG A 334 -8.42 -0.20 -16.95
C ARG A 334 -9.64 0.06 -17.84
N LYS A 335 -10.16 -0.97 -18.51
CA LYS A 335 -11.37 -0.88 -19.33
C LYS A 335 -12.57 -0.47 -18.47
N LEU A 336 -12.78 -1.10 -17.32
CA LEU A 336 -13.86 -0.78 -16.39
C LEU A 336 -13.79 0.68 -15.90
N SER A 337 -12.59 1.14 -15.53
CA SER A 337 -12.39 2.55 -15.15
C SER A 337 -12.74 3.50 -16.31
N VAL A 338 -12.33 3.17 -17.53
CA VAL A 338 -12.68 3.94 -18.74
C VAL A 338 -14.18 3.89 -19.01
N ASP A 339 -14.81 2.74 -18.84
CA ASP A 339 -16.25 2.54 -19.05
C ASP A 339 -17.05 3.34 -18.02
N PHE A 340 -16.63 3.38 -16.75
CA PHE A 340 -17.24 4.23 -15.72
C PHE A 340 -17.09 5.73 -16.00
N VAL A 341 -15.93 6.15 -16.52
CA VAL A 341 -15.72 7.54 -16.97
C VAL A 341 -16.59 7.87 -18.18
N LYS A 342 -16.66 6.99 -19.18
CA LYS A 342 -17.49 7.14 -20.39
C LYS A 342 -18.99 7.16 -20.05
N ALA A 343 -19.43 6.28 -19.17
CA ALA A 343 -20.78 6.26 -18.62
C ALA A 343 -21.08 7.50 -17.75
N GLY A 344 -20.07 8.32 -17.45
CA GLY A 344 -20.21 9.55 -16.69
C GLY A 344 -20.56 9.31 -15.22
N LEU A 345 -20.25 8.13 -14.67
CA LEU A 345 -20.56 7.78 -13.27
C LEU A 345 -19.77 8.64 -12.28
N PHE A 346 -18.60 9.15 -12.68
CA PHE A 346 -17.81 10.11 -11.89
C PHE A 346 -18.23 11.58 -12.11
N LYS A 347 -19.14 11.87 -13.05
CA LYS A 347 -19.62 13.24 -13.25
C LYS A 347 -20.61 13.58 -12.15
N LYS A 348 -20.31 14.61 -11.35
CA LYS A 348 -21.22 15.15 -10.34
C LYS A 348 -22.50 15.71 -11.02
N LYS A 349 -23.62 14.99 -10.89
CA LYS A 349 -24.93 15.37 -11.44
C LYS A 349 -25.74 16.18 -10.43
N VAL A 350 -25.54 17.50 -10.42
CA VAL A 350 -26.18 18.45 -9.48
C VAL A 350 -27.72 18.40 -9.55
N HIS A 351 -28.31 18.07 -10.70
CA HIS A 351 -29.77 17.98 -10.86
C HIS A 351 -30.41 16.92 -9.93
N GLY A 352 -29.74 15.78 -9.69
CA GLY A 352 -30.28 14.74 -8.79
C GLY A 352 -30.46 15.23 -7.37
N VAL A 353 -29.49 16.00 -6.89
CA VAL A 353 -29.55 16.70 -5.59
C VAL A 353 -30.70 17.71 -5.58
N MET A 354 -30.89 18.48 -6.65
CA MET A 354 -31.99 19.46 -6.72
C MET A 354 -33.36 18.79 -6.63
N TYR A 355 -33.57 17.68 -7.35
CA TYR A 355 -34.82 16.92 -7.24
C TYR A 355 -35.04 16.41 -5.81
N LEU A 356 -34.00 15.91 -5.15
CA LEU A 356 -34.07 15.46 -3.77
C LEU A 356 -34.42 16.62 -2.81
N PHE A 357 -33.85 17.81 -3.00
CA PHE A 357 -34.21 19.01 -2.22
C PHE A 357 -35.67 19.41 -2.42
N CYS A 358 -36.17 19.40 -3.65
CA CYS A 358 -37.58 19.69 -3.95
C CYS A 358 -38.51 18.66 -3.30
N PHE A 359 -38.15 17.38 -3.39
CA PHE A 359 -38.89 16.28 -2.78
C PHE A 359 -38.96 16.41 -1.25
N ILE A 360 -37.84 16.68 -0.59
CA ILE A 360 -37.78 16.92 0.86
C ILE A 360 -38.67 18.11 1.25
N ARG A 361 -38.59 19.22 0.52
CA ARG A 361 -39.43 20.41 0.77
C ARG A 361 -40.92 20.10 0.65
N PHE A 362 -41.29 19.36 -0.38
CA PHE A 362 -42.67 18.92 -0.59
C PHE A 362 -43.17 18.04 0.57
N LEU A 363 -42.38 17.05 0.99
CA LEU A 363 -42.74 16.19 2.12
C LEU A 363 -42.87 16.96 3.44
N LEU A 364 -41.96 17.90 3.72
CA LEU A 364 -42.06 18.78 4.89
C LEU A 364 -43.36 19.59 4.86
N PHE A 365 -43.65 20.26 3.74
CA PHE A 365 -44.86 21.06 3.59
C PHE A 365 -46.13 20.23 3.78
N LEU A 366 -46.20 19.06 3.14
CA LEU A 366 -47.33 18.15 3.25
C LEU A 366 -47.53 17.67 4.70
N THR A 367 -46.43 17.40 5.41
CA THR A 367 -46.46 17.01 6.83
C THR A 367 -46.98 18.13 7.72
N PHE A 368 -46.49 19.37 7.56
CA PHE A 368 -46.99 20.52 8.32
C PHE A 368 -48.47 20.80 8.02
N TYR A 369 -48.87 20.74 6.76
CA TYR A 369 -50.25 20.94 6.35
C TYR A 369 -51.18 19.90 7.00
N ALA A 370 -50.83 18.61 6.91
CA ALA A 370 -51.67 17.55 7.48
C ALA A 370 -51.79 17.63 9.01
N ILE A 371 -50.74 18.06 9.71
CA ILE A 371 -50.76 18.23 11.17
C ILE A 371 -51.64 19.41 11.58
N ILE A 372 -51.56 20.55 10.87
CA ILE A 372 -52.29 21.77 11.23
C ILE A 372 -53.79 21.66 10.89
N PHE A 373 -54.13 21.06 9.75
CA PHE A 373 -55.49 21.08 9.21
C PHE A 373 -56.30 19.79 9.45
N SER A 374 -55.71 18.77 10.09
CA SER A 374 -56.42 17.55 10.46
C SER A 374 -56.39 17.32 11.96
N GLY A 375 -57.52 16.91 12.54
CA GLY A 375 -57.60 16.43 13.93
C GLY A 375 -57.56 14.90 14.06
N ASN A 376 -57.40 14.16 12.96
CA ASN A 376 -57.49 12.70 12.98
C ASN A 376 -56.16 12.06 13.42
N TYR A 377 -56.21 11.23 14.46
CA TYR A 377 -55.07 10.48 14.99
C TYR A 377 -54.32 9.66 13.94
N LEU A 378 -55.02 8.97 13.03
CA LEU A 378 -54.38 8.14 12.00
C LEU A 378 -53.61 9.00 10.98
N ILE A 379 -54.14 10.18 10.66
CA ILE A 379 -53.46 11.14 9.79
C ILE A 379 -52.19 11.64 10.48
N HIS A 380 -52.26 11.99 11.77
CA HIS A 380 -51.08 12.39 12.54
C HIS A 380 -50.02 11.28 12.64
N MET A 381 -50.41 10.03 12.84
CA MET A 381 -49.48 8.89 12.88
C MET A 381 -48.79 8.66 11.52
N LEU A 382 -49.55 8.69 10.41
CA LEU A 382 -49.00 8.54 9.07
C LEU A 382 -48.01 9.66 8.72
N PHE A 383 -48.39 10.92 9.00
CA PHE A 383 -47.53 12.07 8.72
C PHE A 383 -46.36 12.19 9.71
N GLY A 384 -46.48 11.64 10.92
CA GLY A 384 -45.36 11.43 11.83
C GLY A 384 -44.31 10.47 11.25
N ALA A 385 -44.74 9.34 10.67
CA ALA A 385 -43.84 8.43 9.98
C ALA A 385 -43.17 9.06 8.75
N LEU A 386 -43.94 9.81 7.93
CA LEU A 386 -43.40 10.57 6.79
C LEU A 386 -42.41 11.66 7.22
N SER A 387 -42.66 12.32 8.36
CA SER A 387 -41.70 13.25 8.96
C SER A 387 -40.38 12.54 9.26
N GLY A 388 -40.44 11.35 9.87
CA GLY A 388 -39.25 10.52 10.14
C GLY A 388 -38.46 10.21 8.87
N LEU A 389 -39.12 9.77 7.80
CA LEU A 389 -38.48 9.53 6.50
C LEU A 389 -37.84 10.80 5.94
N THR A 390 -38.51 11.94 6.08
CA THR A 390 -38.00 13.23 5.61
C THR A 390 -36.74 13.64 6.37
N TRP A 391 -36.71 13.45 7.68
CA TRP A 391 -35.52 13.69 8.51
C TRP A 391 -34.35 12.75 8.16
N MET A 392 -34.63 11.49 7.82
CA MET A 392 -33.60 10.56 7.33
C MET A 392 -32.99 11.06 6.01
N GLN A 393 -33.81 11.49 5.06
CA GLN A 393 -33.33 12.04 3.78
C GLN A 393 -32.48 13.30 3.97
N ILE A 394 -32.92 14.22 4.84
CA ILE A 394 -32.13 15.40 5.20
C ILE A 394 -30.78 14.98 5.80
N SER A 395 -30.76 13.98 6.69
CA SER A 395 -29.52 13.53 7.35
C SER A 395 -28.52 12.95 6.34
N TYR A 396 -28.98 12.16 5.36
CA TYR A 396 -28.13 11.66 4.28
C TYR A 396 -27.56 12.78 3.41
N LEU A 397 -28.40 13.76 3.05
CA LEU A 397 -27.98 14.94 2.30
C LEU A 397 -26.92 15.74 3.07
N VAL A 398 -27.09 15.88 4.38
CA VAL A 398 -26.11 16.57 5.22
C VAL A 398 -24.78 15.80 5.28
N ARG A 399 -24.82 14.48 5.45
CA ARG A 399 -23.63 13.61 5.41
C ARG A 399 -22.88 13.74 4.08
N ASP A 400 -23.61 13.63 2.97
CA ASP A 400 -23.02 13.65 1.63
C ASP A 400 -22.47 15.05 1.28
N SER A 401 -23.08 16.11 1.84
CA SER A 401 -22.50 17.45 1.79
C SER A 401 -21.13 17.47 2.44
N GLY A 402 -20.98 16.78 3.59
CA GLY A 402 -19.74 16.52 4.35
C GLY A 402 -18.58 15.99 3.51
N HIS A 403 -18.90 15.14 2.54
CA HIS A 403 -17.97 14.54 1.58
C HIS A 403 -17.75 15.37 0.31
N TYR A 404 -18.34 16.57 0.22
CA TYR A 404 -18.26 17.44 -0.95
C TYR A 404 -18.83 16.81 -2.24
N LEU A 405 -19.81 15.91 -2.09
CA LEU A 405 -20.40 15.15 -3.22
C LEU A 405 -21.61 15.85 -3.86
N ILE A 406 -22.21 16.81 -3.18
CA ILE A 406 -23.53 17.36 -3.53
C ILE A 406 -23.43 18.47 -4.58
N MET A 407 -22.55 19.44 -4.37
CA MET A 407 -22.35 20.56 -5.29
C MET A 407 -20.98 20.46 -5.98
N LYS A 408 -20.86 21.06 -7.18
CA LYS A 408 -19.57 21.18 -7.88
C LYS A 408 -18.60 22.12 -7.15
N ASN A 409 -19.13 23.20 -6.58
CA ASN A 409 -18.33 24.20 -5.87
C ASN A 409 -18.17 23.81 -4.38
N LYS A 410 -16.92 23.83 -3.91
CA LYS A 410 -16.54 23.52 -2.52
C LYS A 410 -17.23 24.45 -1.51
N GLY A 411 -17.25 25.76 -1.75
CA GLY A 411 -17.85 26.75 -0.86
C GLY A 411 -19.36 26.58 -0.68
N PHE A 412 -20.08 26.17 -1.74
CA PHE A 412 -21.51 25.87 -1.62
C PHE A 412 -21.80 24.61 -0.79
N ASN A 413 -20.95 23.57 -0.90
CA ASN A 413 -21.08 22.41 -0.01
C ASN A 413 -20.82 22.81 1.45
N GLU A 414 -19.83 23.68 1.70
CA GLU A 414 -19.52 24.19 3.05
C GLU A 414 -20.66 25.04 3.60
N MET A 415 -21.25 25.93 2.79
CA MET A 415 -22.42 26.70 3.18
C MET A 415 -23.60 25.78 3.56
N ILE A 416 -23.88 24.75 2.77
CA ILE A 416 -24.95 23.76 3.07
C ILE A 416 -24.62 22.98 4.36
N GLN A 417 -23.36 22.58 4.56
CA GLN A 417 -22.90 21.95 5.81
C GLN A 417 -23.12 22.88 7.00
N ILE A 418 -22.75 24.16 6.89
CA ILE A 418 -22.91 25.15 7.97
C ILE A 418 -24.38 25.38 8.27
N MET A 419 -25.21 25.65 7.26
CA MET A 419 -26.64 25.87 7.45
C MET A 419 -27.32 24.65 8.08
N SER A 420 -26.99 23.45 7.61
CA SER A 420 -27.68 22.23 8.06
C SER A 420 -27.09 21.67 9.36
N MET A 421 -25.78 21.41 9.42
CA MET A 421 -25.14 20.81 10.60
C MET A 421 -25.12 21.77 11.78
N LYS A 422 -24.75 23.05 11.57
CA LYS A 422 -24.59 24.01 12.69
C LYS A 422 -25.94 24.56 13.17
N ARG A 423 -26.87 24.93 12.27
CA ARG A 423 -28.15 25.56 12.68
C ARG A 423 -29.27 24.55 12.92
N LEU A 424 -29.45 23.56 12.04
CA LEU A 424 -30.56 22.62 12.12
C LEU A 424 -30.28 21.47 13.11
N PHE A 425 -29.14 20.79 12.93
CA PHE A 425 -28.76 19.65 13.77
C PHE A 425 -27.92 20.05 15.00
N ARG A 426 -27.33 21.25 14.99
CA ARG A 426 -26.41 21.74 16.03
C ARG A 426 -25.24 20.78 16.31
N ILE A 427 -24.72 20.16 15.26
CA ILE A 427 -23.53 19.31 15.26
C ILE A 427 -22.35 20.13 14.74
N HIS A 428 -21.22 20.06 15.43
CA HIS A 428 -20.00 20.75 15.00
C HIS A 428 -19.32 20.02 13.84
N ILE A 429 -19.14 20.71 12.71
CA ILE A 429 -18.61 20.13 11.47
C ILE A 429 -17.22 19.53 11.68
N THR A 430 -16.34 20.22 12.41
CA THR A 430 -14.97 19.74 12.65
C THR A 430 -14.93 18.46 13.48
N TRP A 431 -15.82 18.33 14.47
CA TRP A 431 -15.93 17.10 15.25
C TRP A 431 -16.40 15.96 14.38
N TRP A 432 -17.49 16.19 13.64
CA TRP A 432 -18.06 15.20 12.73
C TRP A 432 -17.04 14.77 11.66
N LYS A 433 -16.36 15.70 10.99
CA LYS A 433 -15.31 15.37 10.00
C LYS A 433 -14.18 14.55 10.63
N CYS A 434 -13.77 14.88 11.85
CA CYS A 434 -12.68 14.18 12.53
C CYS A 434 -13.04 12.74 12.90
N THR A 435 -14.22 12.52 13.50
CA THR A 435 -14.66 11.17 13.88
C THR A 435 -15.05 10.35 12.65
N HIS A 436 -15.78 10.94 11.71
CA HIS A 436 -16.24 10.28 10.48
C HIS A 436 -15.08 9.90 9.55
N ASN A 437 -14.06 10.75 9.41
CA ASN A 437 -12.86 10.36 8.66
C ASN A 437 -12.09 9.23 9.35
N ALA A 438 -12.01 9.21 10.69
CA ALA A 438 -11.40 8.11 11.41
C ALA A 438 -12.15 6.79 11.18
N HIS A 439 -13.48 6.84 11.19
CA HIS A 439 -14.34 5.72 10.81
C HIS A 439 -14.04 5.22 9.37
N TYR A 440 -13.88 6.09 8.36
CA TYR A 440 -13.51 5.62 7.01
C TYR A 440 -12.11 5.01 6.91
N VAL A 441 -11.16 5.48 7.73
CA VAL A 441 -9.79 4.97 7.71
C VAL A 441 -9.71 3.57 8.34
N ALA A 442 -10.48 3.32 9.40
CA ALA A 442 -10.43 2.08 10.16
C ALA A 442 -11.84 1.60 10.55
N CYS A 443 -12.72 1.47 9.55
CA CYS A 443 -14.14 1.15 9.73
C CYS A 443 -14.31 -0.17 10.49
N ASN A 444 -15.18 -0.16 11.50
CA ASN A 444 -15.47 -1.30 12.37
C ASN A 444 -14.28 -1.83 13.17
N SER A 445 -13.20 -1.05 13.31
CA SER A 445 -12.08 -1.40 14.18
C SER A 445 -12.36 -0.93 15.61
N LEU A 446 -12.43 -1.85 16.57
CA LEU A 446 -12.76 -1.51 17.96
C LEU A 446 -11.79 -0.50 18.61
N ASP A 447 -10.53 -0.47 18.18
CA ASP A 447 -9.47 0.37 18.77
C ASP A 447 -9.35 1.74 18.10
N TYR A 448 -9.71 1.82 16.82
CA TYR A 448 -9.50 3.00 15.97
C TYR A 448 -10.78 3.72 15.56
N ASP A 449 -11.91 3.02 15.54
CA ASP A 449 -13.21 3.57 15.15
C ASP A 449 -13.91 4.20 16.37
N PRO A 450 -14.03 5.53 16.44
CA PRO A 450 -14.71 6.18 17.55
C PRO A 450 -16.20 5.85 17.64
N ASP A 451 -16.84 5.45 16.52
CA ASP A 451 -18.28 5.20 16.48
C ASP A 451 -18.68 3.92 17.23
N LEU A 452 -17.71 3.02 17.50
CA LEU A 452 -17.91 1.80 18.27
C LEU A 452 -17.60 1.95 19.77
N GLN A 453 -17.03 3.08 20.18
CA GLN A 453 -16.43 3.28 21.51
C GLN A 453 -17.38 3.98 22.49
N ASN A 454 -18.53 3.35 22.75
CA ASN A 454 -19.66 3.95 23.46
C ASN A 454 -19.70 3.64 24.99
N LEU A 455 -18.58 3.21 25.56
CA LEU A 455 -18.46 3.03 27.02
C LEU A 455 -18.62 4.37 27.77
N PRO A 456 -19.24 4.37 28.96
CA PRO A 456 -19.58 3.21 29.79
C PRO A 456 -20.94 2.55 29.51
N VAL A 457 -21.71 3.04 28.53
CA VAL A 457 -23.16 2.76 28.49
C VAL A 457 -23.57 1.70 27.47
N LEU A 458 -22.83 1.57 26.36
CA LEU A 458 -23.12 0.63 25.29
C LEU A 458 -21.86 -0.12 24.88
N ILE A 459 -21.98 -1.44 24.74
CA ILE A 459 -20.96 -2.31 24.14
C ILE A 459 -21.54 -2.98 22.89
N VAL A 460 -20.80 -2.88 21.79
CA VAL A 460 -21.18 -3.45 20.48
C VAL A 460 -20.47 -4.78 20.18
N SER A 461 -19.48 -5.17 20.98
CA SER A 461 -18.69 -6.40 20.80
C SER A 461 -18.19 -6.95 22.12
N SER A 462 -18.16 -8.27 22.26
CA SER A 462 -17.68 -8.96 23.46
C SER A 462 -16.21 -8.68 23.79
N SER A 463 -15.41 -8.27 22.82
CA SER A 463 -14.01 -7.90 23.05
C SER A 463 -13.85 -6.68 23.97
N LEU A 464 -14.84 -5.78 24.03
CA LEU A 464 -14.80 -4.59 24.91
C LEU A 464 -14.93 -4.94 26.39
N PHE A 465 -15.36 -6.16 26.74
CA PHE A 465 -15.39 -6.63 28.14
C PHE A 465 -13.99 -6.80 28.75
N LYS A 466 -12.94 -6.91 27.93
CA LYS A 466 -11.56 -7.12 28.39
C LYS A 466 -10.79 -5.82 28.66
N SER A 467 -11.47 -4.68 28.63
CA SER A 467 -10.87 -3.34 28.51
C SER A 467 -10.05 -3.19 27.23
N LEU A 468 -10.11 -2.02 26.61
CA LEU A 468 -9.53 -1.82 25.27
C LEU A 468 -8.84 -0.47 25.18
N ASN A 469 -7.66 -0.40 24.58
CA ASN A 469 -6.96 0.88 24.42
C ASN A 469 -7.47 1.59 23.17
N SER A 470 -8.19 2.70 23.35
CA SER A 470 -8.66 3.50 22.21
C SER A 470 -7.51 4.33 21.66
N THR A 471 -7.04 3.95 20.47
CA THR A 471 -6.03 4.72 19.73
C THR A 471 -6.61 6.04 19.25
N PHE A 472 -7.90 6.06 18.87
CA PHE A 472 -8.55 7.31 18.52
C PHE A 472 -8.56 8.26 19.70
N TYR A 473 -9.10 7.88 20.88
CA TYR A 473 -9.21 8.76 22.06
C TYR A 473 -7.89 9.00 22.80
N GLY A 474 -6.91 8.10 22.65
CA GLY A 474 -5.66 8.12 23.42
C GLY A 474 -5.89 7.77 24.89
N ARG A 475 -6.90 6.94 25.18
CA ARG A 475 -7.27 6.51 26.54
C ARG A 475 -7.66 5.04 26.54
N GLN A 476 -7.46 4.38 27.67
CA GLN A 476 -8.00 3.05 27.90
C GLN A 476 -9.49 3.13 28.20
N LEU A 477 -10.28 2.37 27.46
CA LEU A 477 -11.68 2.10 27.73
C LEU A 477 -11.72 0.94 28.73
N MET A 478 -11.72 1.28 30.01
CA MET A 478 -11.79 0.31 31.10
C MET A 478 -13.18 -0.31 31.16
N PHE A 479 -13.26 -1.58 31.55
CA PHE A 479 -14.51 -2.26 31.86
C PHE A 479 -14.55 -2.61 33.35
N ASP A 480 -14.74 -1.59 34.18
CA ASP A 480 -14.75 -1.71 35.64
C ASP A 480 -16.18 -2.03 36.13
N PRO A 481 -16.40 -2.26 37.45
CA PRO A 481 -17.73 -2.59 37.97
C PRO A 481 -18.83 -1.58 37.61
N LEU A 482 -18.47 -0.30 37.42
CA LEU A 482 -19.41 0.75 37.02
C LEU A 482 -19.90 0.56 35.58
N GLU A 483 -18.98 0.34 34.63
CA GLU A 483 -19.29 0.01 33.24
C GLU A 483 -20.10 -1.29 33.18
N LYS A 484 -19.70 -2.30 33.96
CA LYS A 484 -20.43 -3.56 34.06
C LYS A 484 -21.87 -3.34 34.50
N PHE A 485 -22.11 -2.46 35.47
CA PHE A 485 -23.47 -2.10 35.89
C PHE A 485 -24.26 -1.49 34.74
N PHE A 486 -23.77 -0.43 34.09
CA PHE A 486 -24.48 0.23 32.99
C PHE A 486 -24.72 -0.70 31.78
N VAL A 487 -23.70 -1.47 31.40
CA VAL A 487 -23.78 -2.40 30.27
C VAL A 487 -24.71 -3.58 30.56
N SER A 488 -24.83 -4.03 31.81
CA SER A 488 -25.79 -5.10 32.17
C SER A 488 -27.23 -4.69 31.91
N TYR A 489 -27.55 -3.39 32.01
CA TYR A 489 -28.86 -2.84 31.71
C TYR A 489 -28.97 -2.21 30.31
N GLN A 490 -27.96 -2.37 29.45
CA GLN A 490 -27.92 -1.71 28.14
C GLN A 490 -29.16 -1.96 27.27
N HIS A 491 -29.77 -3.15 27.37
CA HIS A 491 -30.97 -3.50 26.61
C HIS A 491 -32.20 -2.68 27.02
N PHE A 492 -32.25 -2.21 28.28
CA PHE A 492 -33.29 -1.28 28.74
C PHE A 492 -32.88 0.18 28.56
N THR A 493 -31.60 0.51 28.77
CA THR A 493 -31.13 1.90 28.74
C THR A 493 -30.86 2.42 27.32
N CYS A 494 -30.66 1.54 26.34
CA CYS A 494 -30.37 1.89 24.94
C CYS A 494 -31.40 2.89 24.35
N TYR A 495 -32.70 2.60 24.48
CA TYR A 495 -33.75 3.49 23.96
C TYR A 495 -33.79 4.86 24.67
N PRO A 496 -33.82 4.94 26.01
CA PRO A 496 -33.69 6.21 26.73
C PRO A 496 -32.45 7.01 26.35
N ILE A 497 -31.29 6.36 26.20
CA ILE A 497 -30.04 7.02 25.78
C ILE A 497 -30.20 7.62 24.39
N PHE A 498 -30.83 6.91 23.45
CA PHE A 498 -31.08 7.46 22.12
C PHE A 498 -32.01 8.68 22.16
N CYS A 499 -33.00 8.72 23.06
CA CYS A 499 -33.84 9.90 23.25
C CYS A 499 -33.04 11.15 23.67
N VAL A 500 -31.96 10.99 24.44
CA VAL A 500 -31.09 12.09 24.90
C VAL A 500 -29.76 12.18 24.14
N SER A 501 -29.53 11.32 23.14
CA SER A 501 -28.28 11.23 22.38
C SER A 501 -27.89 12.55 21.70
N ARG A 502 -28.89 13.38 21.38
CA ARG A 502 -28.70 14.74 20.87
C ARG A 502 -27.89 15.61 21.83
N VAL A 503 -28.06 15.44 23.15
CA VAL A 503 -27.28 16.15 24.16
C VAL A 503 -25.82 15.71 24.12
N ASN A 504 -25.57 14.41 23.96
CA ASN A 504 -24.20 13.90 23.77
C ASN A 504 -23.55 14.55 22.53
N LEU A 505 -24.26 14.64 21.41
CA LEU A 505 -23.77 15.34 20.21
C LEU A 505 -23.46 16.83 20.43
N PHE A 506 -24.03 17.48 21.47
CA PHE A 506 -23.65 18.84 21.87
C PHE A 506 -22.38 18.89 22.73
N VAL A 507 -22.20 17.92 23.61
CA VAL A 507 -21.07 17.85 24.52
C VAL A 507 -19.78 17.44 23.79
N GLN A 508 -19.88 16.53 22.82
CA GLN A 508 -18.73 15.95 22.10
C GLN A 508 -17.86 17.02 21.38
N PRO A 509 -18.43 18.00 20.66
CA PRO A 509 -17.66 19.13 20.13
C PRO A 509 -16.94 19.95 21.19
N LEU A 510 -17.59 20.24 22.32
CA LEU A 510 -16.98 21.01 23.40
C LEU A 510 -15.76 20.25 23.95
N LEU A 511 -15.91 18.94 24.21
CA LEU A 511 -14.80 18.08 24.62
C LEU A 511 -13.66 18.07 23.60
N LEU A 512 -13.95 18.04 22.30
CA LEU A 512 -12.92 18.09 21.26
C LEU A 512 -12.20 19.45 21.23
N LEU A 513 -12.93 20.55 21.38
CA LEU A 513 -12.36 21.91 21.42
C LEU A 513 -11.44 22.10 22.62
N PHE A 514 -11.82 21.59 23.79
CA PHE A 514 -11.02 21.64 25.02
C PHE A 514 -9.95 20.53 25.11
N SER A 515 -9.91 19.60 24.15
CA SER A 515 -8.90 18.54 24.13
C SER A 515 -7.51 19.07 23.76
N ARG A 516 -6.45 18.30 24.04
CA ARG A 516 -5.07 18.63 23.64
C ARG A 516 -4.78 18.41 22.14
N ARG A 517 -5.76 17.98 21.34
CA ARG A 517 -5.54 17.66 19.91
C ARG A 517 -5.37 18.89 19.05
N LYS A 518 -4.56 18.82 17.99
CA LYS A 518 -4.54 19.88 16.98
C LYS A 518 -5.86 19.86 16.20
N VAL A 519 -6.69 20.88 16.40
CA VAL A 519 -7.94 21.09 15.67
C VAL A 519 -7.71 22.30 14.74
N PRO A 520 -7.88 22.14 13.41
CA PRO A 520 -7.83 23.27 12.48
C PRO A 520 -8.82 24.37 12.90
N ASP A 521 -8.40 25.63 12.83
CA ASP A 521 -9.25 26.80 13.08
C ASP A 521 -9.96 26.81 14.45
N ARG A 522 -9.28 26.31 15.49
CA ARG A 522 -9.80 26.20 16.86
C ARG A 522 -10.39 27.50 17.40
N LEU A 523 -9.75 28.66 17.14
CA LEU A 523 -10.21 29.96 17.64
C LEU A 523 -11.47 30.46 16.89
N LEU A 524 -11.51 30.26 15.57
CA LEU A 524 -12.67 30.54 14.70
C LEU A 524 -13.88 29.65 15.05
N ASN A 525 -13.61 28.40 15.43
CA ASN A 525 -14.64 27.46 15.89
C ASN A 525 -15.22 27.83 17.26
N ILE A 526 -14.47 28.53 18.12
CA ILE A 526 -14.91 28.99 19.45
C ILE A 526 -15.67 30.33 19.37
N LEU A 527 -15.21 31.28 18.56
CA LEU A 527 -15.69 32.66 18.59
C LEU A 527 -16.94 32.94 17.74
N GLY A 528 -17.42 31.97 16.96
CA GLY A 528 -18.71 32.10 16.26
C GLY A 528 -18.75 33.16 15.14
N ASN A 529 -17.66 33.88 14.86
CA ASN A 529 -17.58 34.86 13.78
C ASN A 529 -16.95 34.26 12.52
N GLU A 530 -17.70 34.37 11.42
CA GLU A 530 -17.24 34.11 10.07
C GLU A 530 -16.31 35.26 9.65
N GLU A 531 -15.04 34.96 9.38
CA GLU A 531 -14.30 35.62 8.31
C GLU A 531 -13.14 34.72 7.85
N GLN A 532 -13.01 34.60 6.53
CA GLN A 532 -12.13 33.69 5.81
C GLN A 532 -10.65 33.85 6.17
N LYS A 533 -9.91 32.74 6.11
CA LYS A 533 -8.61 32.74 5.42
C LYS A 533 -8.38 31.40 4.73
N GLU A 534 -8.26 31.47 3.41
CA GLU A 534 -7.70 30.44 2.56
C GLU A 534 -6.32 30.02 3.10
N VAL A 535 -6.12 28.71 3.25
CA VAL A 535 -4.79 28.11 3.14
C VAL A 535 -4.93 26.90 2.23
N ASN A 536 -4.36 27.06 1.04
CA ASN A 536 -4.05 25.97 0.12
C ASN A 536 -3.17 24.95 0.82
N GLU A 537 -3.57 23.68 0.81
CA GLU A 537 -2.69 22.51 0.66
C GLU A 537 -3.48 21.35 0.03
#